data_AF-A0A944DRK8-F1
#
_entry.id   AF-A0A944DRK8-F1
#
_cell.length_a   1.000
_cell.length_b   1.000
_cell.length_c   1.000
_cell.angle_alpha   90.00
_cell.angle_beta   90.00
_cell.angle_gamma   90.00
#
_symmetry.space_group_name_H-M   'P 1'
#
loop_
_entity.id
_entity.type
_entity.pdbx_description
1 polymer ?
#
loop_
_entity_poly.entity_id
_entity_poly.type
_entity_poly.pdbx_seq_one_letter_code
_entity_poly.pdbx_strand_id
1 'polypeptide(L)'
;MGTISNGLASKPYENTNAVGLDWRKSSRTDLDPILKDCVILAAADDAQGHPHFSIPDGTRMVALSDDKDPSSPVLYFSRAELRKFFEGVKAGEFDDLMATDEEMEQAAAVAA
;
A
#
# COMPACT_ATOMS: atom_id res chain seq x y z
N MET A 1 -14.77 8.25 -8.36
CA MET A 1 -14.72 6.78 -8.29
C MET A 1 -13.27 6.41 -8.45
N GLY A 2 -12.68 5.84 -7.41
CA GLY A 2 -11.30 5.40 -7.35
C GLY A 2 -11.05 4.15 -8.17
N THR A 3 -9.79 3.75 -8.19
CA THR A 3 -9.31 2.58 -8.93
C THR A 3 -8.30 1.80 -8.11
N ILE A 4 -8.01 0.57 -8.54
CA ILE A 4 -6.86 -0.19 -8.08
C ILE A 4 -6.10 -0.75 -9.27
N SER A 5 -4.78 -0.62 -9.28
CA SER A 5 -3.90 -1.13 -10.34
C SER A 5 -2.64 -1.78 -9.79
N ASN A 6 -2.15 -2.84 -10.46
CA ASN A 6 -0.82 -3.43 -10.21
C ASN A 6 0.22 -3.04 -11.29
N GLY A 7 -0.10 -2.05 -12.12
CA GLY A 7 0.72 -1.65 -13.27
C GLY A 7 0.54 -2.48 -14.54
N LEU A 8 -0.15 -3.62 -14.46
CA LEU A 8 -0.51 -4.46 -15.62
C LEU A 8 -1.99 -4.32 -15.99
N ALA A 9 -2.86 -4.26 -14.99
CA ALA A 9 -4.29 -4.03 -15.15
C ALA A 9 -4.79 -2.98 -14.16
N SER A 10 -5.97 -2.42 -14.42
CA SER A 10 -6.69 -1.52 -13.52
C SER A 10 -8.17 -1.91 -13.50
N LYS A 11 -8.81 -1.82 -12.33
CA LYS A 11 -10.24 -2.03 -12.17
C LYS A 11 -10.85 -0.98 -11.24
N PRO A 12 -12.17 -0.71 -11.33
CA PRO A 12 -12.87 0.09 -10.35
C PRO A 12 -12.70 -0.50 -8.96
N TYR A 13 -12.37 0.34 -7.99
CA TYR A 13 -12.20 -0.03 -6.59
C TYR A 13 -12.40 1.20 -5.71
N GLU A 14 -13.05 1.00 -4.57
CA GLU A 14 -13.25 2.04 -3.58
C GLU A 14 -12.86 1.51 -2.21
N ASN A 15 -12.04 2.29 -1.50
CA ASN A 15 -11.76 2.07 -0.09
C ASN A 15 -12.68 3.01 0.69
N THR A 16 -13.61 2.45 1.50
CA THR A 16 -14.60 3.26 2.22
C THR A 16 -13.99 4.20 3.25
N ASN A 17 -12.75 3.94 3.69
CA ASN A 17 -12.00 4.78 4.62
C ASN A 17 -11.19 5.88 3.91
N ALA A 18 -11.08 5.85 2.57
CA ALA A 18 -10.49 6.91 1.75
C ALA A 18 -11.04 6.85 0.31
N VAL A 19 -12.23 7.44 0.16
CA VAL A 19 -13.03 7.38 -1.06
C VAL A 19 -12.38 8.16 -2.20
N GLY A 20 -12.44 7.62 -3.42
CA GLY A 20 -12.03 8.29 -4.65
C GLY A 20 -10.53 8.24 -4.95
N LEU A 21 -9.73 7.57 -4.13
CA LEU A 21 -8.29 7.43 -4.37
C LEU A 21 -7.96 6.38 -5.43
N ASP A 22 -6.88 6.63 -6.17
CA ASP A 22 -6.30 5.69 -7.13
C ASP A 22 -5.19 4.86 -6.46
N TRP A 23 -5.55 3.64 -6.09
CA TRP A 23 -4.71 2.71 -5.36
C TRP A 23 -3.78 1.91 -6.27
N ARG A 24 -2.60 1.59 -5.74
CA ARG A 24 -1.55 0.83 -6.43
C ARG A 24 -1.08 -0.33 -5.58
N LYS A 25 -1.03 -1.52 -6.20
CA LYS A 25 -0.39 -2.72 -5.69
C LYS A 25 0.97 -2.91 -6.36
N SER A 26 1.81 -3.77 -5.78
CA SER A 26 3.00 -4.28 -6.46
C SER A 26 2.60 -5.06 -7.72
N SER A 27 3.39 -4.96 -8.78
CA SER A 27 3.21 -5.79 -9.99
C SER A 27 3.56 -7.27 -9.76
N ARG A 28 4.17 -7.59 -8.60
CA ARG A 28 4.42 -8.96 -8.15
C ARG A 28 3.21 -9.58 -7.44
N THR A 29 2.16 -8.80 -7.23
CA THR A 29 0.89 -9.27 -6.69
C THR A 29 -0.05 -9.56 -7.84
N ASP A 30 -0.42 -10.82 -8.01
CA ASP A 30 -1.42 -11.21 -8.99
C ASP A 30 -2.79 -10.63 -8.64
N LEU A 31 -3.54 -10.24 -9.68
CA LEU A 31 -4.94 -9.86 -9.54
C LEU A 31 -5.78 -11.09 -9.89
N ASP A 32 -6.14 -11.88 -8.87
CA ASP A 32 -6.85 -13.16 -8.97
C ASP A 32 -6.07 -14.33 -9.63
N PRO A 33 -6.27 -15.59 -9.19
CA PRO A 33 -7.03 -16.05 -8.02
C PRO A 33 -6.19 -16.19 -6.73
N ILE A 34 -4.89 -15.98 -6.80
CA ILE A 34 -3.95 -16.26 -5.70
C ILE A 34 -3.17 -14.98 -5.38
N LEU A 35 -3.18 -14.56 -4.11
CA LEU A 35 -2.65 -13.27 -3.59
C LEU A 35 -3.53 -12.03 -3.85
N LYS A 36 -4.83 -12.13 -3.53
CA LYS A 36 -5.69 -10.93 -3.38
C LYS A 36 -5.23 -9.98 -2.28
N ASP A 37 -4.34 -10.42 -1.41
CA ASP A 37 -4.02 -9.79 -0.14
C ASP A 37 -2.70 -9.03 -0.22
N CYS A 38 -2.74 -7.70 -0.27
CA CYS A 38 -1.51 -6.93 -0.34
C CYS A 38 -1.61 -5.49 0.18
N VAL A 39 -0.44 -4.97 0.49
CA VAL A 39 -0.25 -3.55 0.78
C VAL A 39 -0.60 -2.73 -0.47
N ILE A 40 -1.49 -1.77 -0.29
CA ILE A 40 -1.84 -0.78 -1.32
C ILE A 40 -1.35 0.60 -0.92
N LEU A 41 -0.92 1.38 -1.92
CA LEU A 41 -0.56 2.79 -1.74
C LEU A 41 -1.33 3.67 -2.73
N ALA A 42 -1.76 4.85 -2.29
CA ALA A 42 -2.37 5.86 -3.16
C ALA A 42 -1.80 7.25 -2.86
N ALA A 43 -1.68 8.10 -3.88
CA ALA A 43 -1.52 9.53 -3.60
C ALA A 43 -2.79 10.02 -2.92
N ALA A 44 -2.64 10.73 -1.81
CA ALA A 44 -3.73 11.34 -1.08
C ALA A 44 -3.70 12.87 -1.23
N ASP A 45 -4.75 13.53 -0.76
CA ASP A 45 -4.76 14.98 -0.65
C ASP A 45 -3.61 15.47 0.23
N ASP A 46 -3.14 16.69 -0.05
CA ASP A 46 -2.13 17.32 0.78
C ASP A 46 -2.66 17.54 2.21
N ALA A 47 -1.76 17.45 3.20
CA ALA A 47 -2.12 17.58 4.61
C ALA A 47 -2.82 18.92 4.87
N GLN A 48 -3.85 18.88 5.71
CA GLN A 48 -4.55 20.06 6.20
C GLN A 48 -4.93 19.86 7.67
N GLY A 49 -4.47 20.74 8.55
CA GLY A 49 -4.72 20.66 9.99
C GLY A 49 -4.16 19.39 10.64
N HIS A 50 -3.05 18.85 10.12
CA HIS A 50 -2.50 17.59 10.62
C HIS A 50 -2.09 17.72 12.10
N PRO A 51 -2.42 16.74 12.97
CA PRO A 51 -2.21 16.87 14.42
C PRO A 51 -0.73 16.90 14.82
N HIS A 52 0.16 16.35 13.99
CA HIS A 52 1.60 16.36 14.24
C HIS A 52 2.26 17.60 13.64
N PHE A 53 2.93 18.40 14.47
CA PHE A 53 3.53 19.69 14.11
C PHE A 53 4.60 19.62 13.00
N SER A 54 5.22 18.45 12.78
CA SER A 54 6.23 18.27 11.73
C SER A 54 5.64 18.05 10.34
N ILE A 55 4.31 18.04 10.20
CA ILE A 55 3.59 17.89 8.94
C ILE A 55 2.79 19.18 8.70
N PRO A 56 3.41 20.22 8.11
CA PRO A 56 2.72 21.45 7.78
C PRO A 56 1.59 21.23 6.76
N ASP A 57 0.63 22.14 6.72
CA ASP A 57 -0.37 22.18 5.68
C ASP A 57 0.26 22.28 4.29
N GLY A 58 -0.32 21.60 3.31
CA GLY A 58 0.24 21.46 1.96
C GLY A 58 1.33 20.39 1.84
N THR A 59 1.64 19.64 2.91
CA THR A 59 2.56 18.50 2.80
C THR A 59 1.92 17.41 1.97
N ARG A 60 2.60 16.97 0.91
CA ARG A 60 2.11 15.89 0.04
C ARG A 60 2.05 14.57 0.77
N MET A 61 0.87 13.95 0.79
CA MET A 61 0.61 12.72 1.51
C MET A 61 0.47 11.52 0.58
N VAL A 62 0.63 10.34 1.16
CA VAL A 62 0.37 9.05 0.55
C VAL A 62 -0.40 8.22 1.55
N ALA A 63 -1.52 7.67 1.10
CA ALA A 63 -2.32 6.71 1.83
C ALA A 63 -1.71 5.31 1.68
N LEU A 64 -1.69 4.54 2.76
CA LEU A 64 -1.34 3.13 2.81
C LEU A 64 -2.45 2.36 3.52
N SER A 65 -2.85 1.24 2.97
CA SER A 65 -3.85 0.36 3.57
C SER A 65 -3.62 -1.09 3.15
N ASP A 66 -4.40 -1.99 3.73
CA ASP A 66 -4.36 -3.43 3.48
C ASP A 66 -5.65 -3.85 2.77
N ASP A 67 -5.55 -4.29 1.52
CA ASP A 67 -6.74 -4.45 0.67
C ASP A 67 -7.54 -5.73 0.93
N LYS A 68 -7.01 -6.65 1.76
CA LYS A 68 -7.71 -7.87 2.18
C LYS A 68 -8.80 -7.63 3.22
N ASP A 69 -8.68 -6.55 3.98
CA ASP A 69 -9.63 -6.20 5.03
C ASP A 69 -10.38 -4.91 4.65
N PRO A 70 -11.67 -4.98 4.28
CA PRO A 70 -12.48 -3.81 3.97
C PRO A 70 -12.59 -2.80 5.12
N SER A 71 -12.33 -3.22 6.35
CA SER A 71 -12.32 -2.37 7.55
C SER A 71 -10.95 -1.83 7.91
N SER A 72 -9.90 -2.18 7.15
CA SER A 72 -8.53 -1.77 7.40
C SER A 72 -8.39 -0.26 7.48
N PRO A 73 -7.65 0.28 8.47
CA PRO A 73 -7.38 1.70 8.54
C PRO A 73 -6.60 2.17 7.31
N VAL A 74 -6.76 3.44 6.97
CA VAL A 74 -5.91 4.14 6.00
C VAL A 74 -4.93 5.00 6.79
N LEU A 75 -3.64 4.67 6.68
CA LEU A 75 -2.56 5.44 7.29
C LEU A 75 -2.00 6.42 6.26
N TYR A 76 -1.75 7.65 6.70
CA TYR A 76 -1.22 8.71 5.85
C TYR A 76 0.23 9.00 6.22
N PHE A 77 1.11 8.95 5.23
CA PHE A 77 2.52 9.25 5.38
C PHE A 77 2.90 10.40 4.45
N SER A 78 3.79 11.28 4.90
CA SER A 78 4.39 12.26 4.00
C SER A 78 5.24 11.55 2.93
N ARG A 79 5.40 12.20 1.79
CA ARG A 79 6.33 11.70 0.76
C ARG A 79 7.79 11.60 1.25
N ALA A 80 8.18 12.43 2.22
CA ALA A 80 9.51 12.38 2.80
C ALA A 80 9.72 11.11 3.63
N GLU A 81 8.74 10.72 4.45
CA GLU A 81 8.77 9.47 5.23
C GLU A 81 8.81 8.26 4.30
N LEU A 82 7.92 8.20 3.30
CA LEU A 82 7.93 7.09 2.35
C LEU A 82 9.21 6.98 1.56
N ARG A 83 9.82 8.11 1.17
CA ARG A 83 11.11 8.08 0.48
C ARG A 83 12.16 7.38 1.33
N LYS A 84 12.29 7.78 2.61
CA LYS A 84 13.26 7.19 3.54
C LYS A 84 12.96 5.71 3.78
N PHE A 85 11.69 5.37 3.99
CA PHE A 85 11.26 3.98 4.15
C PHE A 85 11.66 3.13 2.94
N PHE A 86 11.31 3.56 1.72
CA PHE A 86 11.68 2.81 0.51
C PHE A 86 13.19 2.78 0.26
N GLU A 87 13.94 3.82 0.62
CA GLU A 87 15.40 3.81 0.56
C GLU A 87 15.99 2.76 1.51
N GLY A 88 15.48 2.64 2.75
CA GLY A 88 15.86 1.59 3.70
C GLY A 88 15.48 0.18 3.22
N VAL A 89 14.26 0.00 2.70
CA VAL A 89 13.84 -1.28 2.06
C VAL A 89 14.79 -1.66 0.93
N LYS A 90 15.15 -0.73 0.05
CA LYS A 90 16.10 -0.99 -1.05
C LYS A 90 17.53 -1.28 -0.56
N ALA A 91 17.89 -0.82 0.63
CA ALA A 91 19.17 -1.10 1.27
C ALA A 91 19.18 -2.44 2.04
N GLY A 92 18.05 -3.15 2.08
CA GLY A 92 17.92 -4.43 2.79
C GLY A 92 17.77 -4.31 4.30
N GLU A 93 17.44 -3.11 4.82
CA GLU A 93 17.31 -2.85 6.27
C GLU A 93 16.20 -3.67 6.95
N PHE A 94 15.29 -4.25 6.17
CA PHE A 94 14.12 -4.99 6.64
C PHE A 94 14.04 -6.41 6.04
N ASP A 95 15.14 -6.92 5.47
CA ASP A 95 15.12 -8.21 4.78
C ASP A 95 14.81 -9.37 5.73
N ASP A 96 15.15 -9.22 7.02
CA ASP A 96 14.84 -10.18 8.08
C ASP A 96 13.35 -10.31 8.40
N LEU A 97 12.53 -9.34 7.96
CA LEU A 97 11.08 -9.34 8.11
C LEU A 97 10.34 -9.92 6.88
N MET A 98 11.06 -10.25 5.81
CA MET A 98 10.46 -10.84 4.61
C MET A 98 10.15 -12.32 4.82
N ALA A 99 9.09 -12.80 4.17
CA ALA A 99 8.79 -14.22 4.12
C ALA A 99 9.98 -15.00 3.52
N THR A 100 10.31 -16.11 4.15
CA THR A 100 11.28 -17.08 3.64
C THR A 100 10.76 -17.79 2.39
N ASP A 101 11.67 -18.41 1.63
CA ASP A 101 11.29 -19.21 0.45
C ASP A 101 10.29 -20.32 0.82
N GLU A 102 10.46 -20.96 1.99
CA GLU A 102 9.54 -21.99 2.48
C GLU A 102 8.14 -21.43 2.75
N GLU A 103 8.04 -20.26 3.40
CA GLU A 103 6.76 -19.60 3.66
C GLU A 103 6.07 -19.18 2.34
N MET A 104 6.85 -18.75 1.34
CA MET A 104 6.34 -18.43 0.01
C MET A 104 5.83 -19.67 -0.74
N GLU A 105 6.53 -20.81 -0.66
CA GLU A 105 6.09 -22.09 -1.23
C GLU A 105 4.80 -22.59 -0.56
N GLN A 106 4.72 -22.49 0.76
CA GLN A 106 3.52 -22.85 1.53
C GLN A 106 2.32 -21.97 1.14
N ALA A 107 2.51 -20.65 1.02
CA ALA A 107 1.47 -19.73 0.61
C ALA A 107 0.94 -20.03 -0.80
N ALA A 108 1.83 -20.41 -1.73
CA ALA A 108 1.44 -20.79 -3.08
C ALA A 108 0.65 -22.12 -3.11
N ALA A 109 1.02 -23.09 -2.28
CA ALA A 109 0.36 -24.40 -2.21
C ALA A 109 -1.07 -24.33 -1.63
N VAL A 110 -1.32 -23.44 -0.66
CA VAL A 110 -2.66 -23.24 -0.07
C VAL A 110 -3.64 -22.64 -1.07
N ALA A 111 -3.13 -21.93 -2.06
CA ALA A 111 -3.95 -21.16 -2.98
C ALA A 111 -4.27 -21.91 -4.29
N ALA A 112 -3.62 -23.06 -4.55
CA ALA A 112 -3.84 -23.96 -5.69
C ALA A 112 -4.98 -24.96 -5.44
#